data_AF-A0A0G1XIR7-F1
#
_entry.id   AF-A0A0G1XIR7-F1
#
_cell.length_a   1.000
_cell.length_b   1.000
_cell.length_c   1.000
_cell.angle_alpha   90.00
_cell.angle_beta   90.00
_cell.angle_gamma   90.00
#
_symmetry.space_group_name_H-M   'P 1'
#
loop_
_entity.id
_entity.type
_entity.pdbx_description
1 polymer ?
#
loop_
_entity_poly.entity_id
_entity_poly.type
_entity_poly.pdbx_seq_one_letter_code
_entity_poly.pdbx_strand_id
1 'polypeptide(L)' 'MKAMLDEVIIIGRGAGGKAMVTVNGSHEVLGVQIDEALDREKIADAVKDALNDVNKQLQVELMKKMKEMGGLDMFKNLGL' A
#
# COMPACT_ATOMS: atom_id res chain seq x y z
N MET A 1 7.76 14.68 6.80
CA MET A 1 6.93 13.49 7.07
C MET A 1 6.32 12.93 5.79
N LYS A 2 5.46 13.66 5.05
CA LYS A 2 4.90 13.21 3.75
C LYS A 2 5.93 12.60 2.79
N ALA A 3 7.00 13.33 2.47
CA ALA A 3 8.07 12.86 1.58
C ALA A 3 8.75 11.55 2.02
N MET A 4 8.79 11.25 3.32
CA MET A 4 9.34 9.98 3.83
C MET A 4 8.33 8.83 3.77
N LEU A 5 7.03 9.13 3.89
CA LEU A 5 5.96 8.15 3.72
C LEU A 5 5.84 7.78 2.24
N ASP A 6 6.06 8.73 1.33
CA ASP A 6 6.02 8.51 -0.12
C ASP A 6 7.11 7.54 -0.60
N GLU A 7 8.19 7.34 0.18
CA GLU A 7 9.20 6.30 -0.08
C GLU A 7 8.67 4.87 0.11
N VAL A 8 7.59 4.70 0.88
CA VAL A 8 6.93 3.40 1.04
C VAL A 8 6.11 3.15 -0.21
N ILE A 9 6.53 2.20 -1.04
CA ILE A 9 5.82 1.79 -2.26
C ILE A 9 5.30 0.37 -2.09
N ILE A 10 3.98 0.21 -2.24
CA ILE A 10 3.29 -1.07 -2.11
C ILE A 10 2.64 -1.42 -3.44
N ILE A 11 2.74 -2.69 -3.82
CA ILE A 11 2.01 -3.25 -4.95
C ILE A 11 1.02 -4.26 -4.41
N GLY A 12 -0.26 -3.90 -4.40
CA GLY A 12 -1.34 -4.81 -4.06
C GLY A 12 -1.80 -5.58 -5.29
N ARG A 13 -2.27 -6.81 -5.07
CA ARG A 13 -2.63 -7.76 -6.12
C ARG A 13 -4.05 -8.27 -5.94
N GLY A 14 -4.79 -8.32 -7.04
CA GLY A 14 -6.12 -8.92 -7.13
C GLY A 14 -6.18 -9.96 -8.26
N ALA A 15 -7.17 -10.84 -8.19
CA ALA A 15 -7.39 -11.93 -9.15
C ALA A 15 -6.09 -12.74 -9.48
N GLY A 16 -5.30 -13.06 -8.46
CA GLY A 16 -4.05 -13.82 -8.62
C GLY A 16 -2.90 -13.04 -9.26
N GLY A 17 -2.94 -11.70 -9.23
CA GLY A 17 -1.92 -10.83 -9.82
C GLY A 17 -2.28 -10.30 -11.21
N LYS A 18 -3.46 -10.65 -11.73
CA LYS A 18 -3.98 -10.11 -13.00
C LYS A 18 -4.45 -8.66 -12.90
N ALA A 19 -4.72 -8.18 -11.70
CA ALA A 19 -4.84 -6.75 -11.42
C ALA A 19 -3.80 -6.38 -10.37
N MET A 20 -3.01 -5.35 -10.63
CA MET A 20 -2.01 -4.81 -9.70
C MET A 20 -2.20 -3.31 -9.55
N VAL A 21 -2.14 -2.82 -8.32
CA VAL A 21 -2.23 -1.40 -8.00
C VAL A 21 -1.01 -1.00 -7.19
N THR A 22 -0.30 0.03 -7.65
CA THR A 22 0.86 0.59 -6.97
C THR A 22 0.45 1.85 -6.22
N VAL A 23 0.76 1.90 -4.93
CA VAL A 23 0.37 2.99 -4.02
C VAL A 23 1.55 3.39 -3.13
N ASN A 24 1.68 4.69 -2.85
CA ASN A 24 2.69 5.20 -1.92
C ASN A 24 2.17 5.30 -0.47
N GLY A 25 3.05 5.62 0.49
CA GLY A 25 2.65 5.75 1.90
C GLY A 25 1.77 6.94 2.24
N SER A 26 1.54 7.86 1.30
CA SER A 26 0.48 8.89 1.40
C SER A 26 -0.87 8.44 0.82
N HIS A 27 -1.03 7.15 0.50
CA HIS A 27 -2.22 6.59 -0.16
C HIS A 27 -2.48 7.14 -1.57
N GLU A 28 -1.47 7.65 -2.27
CA GLU A 28 -1.60 8.08 -3.66
C GLU A 28 -1.41 6.87 -4.59
N VAL A 29 -2.36 6.68 -5.52
CA VAL A 29 -2.25 5.65 -6.55
C VAL A 29 -1.28 6.12 -7.63
N LEU A 30 -0.17 5.39 -7.78
CA LEU A 30 0.89 5.70 -8.75
C LEU A 30 0.70 4.96 -10.07
N GLY A 31 0.01 3.83 -10.06
CA GLY A 31 -0.21 3.04 -11.26
C GLY A 31 -1.18 1.89 -11.06
N VAL A 32 -1.82 1.50 -12.15
CA VAL A 32 -2.71 0.35 -12.23
C VAL A 32 -2.31 -0.47 -13.46
N GLN A 33 -2.13 -1.78 -13.27
CA GLN A 33 -1.85 -2.73 -14.34
C GLN A 33 -2.94 -3.79 -14.34
N ILE A 34 -3.47 -4.08 -15.52
CA ILE A 34 -4.50 -5.09 -15.73
C ILE A 34 -4.04 -5.99 -16.86
N ASP A 35 -4.01 -7.30 -16.60
CA ASP A 35 -3.74 -8.32 -17.60
C ASP A 35 -4.90 -8.41 -18.59
N GLU A 36 -4.59 -8.41 -19.89
CA GLU A 36 -5.59 -8.46 -20.97
C GLU A 36 -6.45 -9.74 -20.93
N ALA A 37 -5.95 -10.82 -20.31
CA ALA A 37 -6.68 -12.07 -20.13
C ALA A 37 -7.69 -12.03 -18.96
N LEU A 38 -7.90 -10.88 -18.32
CA LEU A 38 -8.91 -10.71 -17.29
C LEU A 38 -10.25 -10.27 -17.91
N ASP A 39 -11.29 -11.08 -17.68
CA ASP A 39 -12.64 -10.77 -18.15
C ASP A 39 -13.08 -9.38 -17.67
N ARG A 40 -13.65 -8.58 -18.58
CA ARG A 40 -14.08 -7.19 -18.30
C ARG A 40 -14.94 -7.06 -17.03
N GLU A 41 -15.83 -8.02 -16.82
CA GLU A 41 -16.76 -8.05 -15.68
C GLU A 41 -16.04 -8.27 -14.34
N LYS A 42 -14.87 -8.93 -14.34
CA LYS A 42 -14.07 -9.24 -13.15
C LYS A 42 -13.06 -8.14 -12.81
N ILE A 43 -12.81 -7.20 -13.71
CA ILE A 43 -11.82 -6.13 -13.51
C ILE A 43 -12.13 -5.31 -12.25
N ALA A 44 -13.39 -4.92 -12.06
CA ALA A 44 -13.78 -4.09 -10.92
C ALA A 44 -13.50 -4.77 -9.58
N ASP A 45 -13.85 -6.06 -9.48
CA ASP A 45 -13.56 -6.86 -8.28
C ASP A 45 -12.06 -7.08 -8.09
N ALA A 46 -11.33 -7.36 -9.17
CA ALA A 46 -9.88 -7.55 -9.10
C ALA A 46 -9.15 -6.28 -8.62
N VAL A 47 -9.57 -5.09 -9.09
CA VAL A 47 -8.98 -3.82 -8.64
C VAL A 47 -9.34 -3.54 -7.18
N LYS A 48 -10.59 -3.80 -6.77
CA LYS A 48 -11.01 -3.69 -5.36
C LYS A 48 -10.18 -4.60 -4.46
N ASP A 49 -9.94 -5.84 -4.88
CA ASP A 49 -9.12 -6.79 -4.14
C ASP A 49 -7.66 -6.33 -4.04
N ALA A 50 -7.09 -5.83 -5.15
CA ALA A 50 -5.75 -5.25 -5.16
C ALA A 50 -5.62 -4.05 -4.22
N LEU A 51 -6.61 -3.15 -4.17
CA LEU A 51 -6.62 -2.02 -3.23
C LEU A 51 -6.75 -2.46 -1.77
N ASN A 52 -7.57 -3.48 -1.49
CA ASN A 52 -7.67 -4.04 -0.14
C ASN A 52 -6.36 -4.72 0.30
N ASP A 53 -5.66 -5.35 -0.63
CA ASP A 53 -4.33 -5.92 -0.39
C ASP A 53 -3.29 -4.82 -0.12
N VAL A 54 -3.28 -3.74 -0.92
CA VAL A 54 -2.46 -2.54 -0.63
C VAL A 54 -2.71 -2.07 0.80
N ASN A 55 -3.97 -1.87 1.19
CA ASN A 55 -4.30 -1.31 2.50
C ASN A 55 -3.76 -2.16 3.66
N LYS A 56 -3.81 -3.49 3.54
CA LYS A 56 -3.27 -4.41 4.55
C LYS A 56 -1.74 -4.30 4.65
N GLN A 57 -1.06 -4.29 3.50
CA GLN A 57 0.39 -4.22 3.45
C GLN A 57 0.91 -2.84 3.90
N LEU A 58 0.21 -1.78 3.50
CA LEU A 58 0.60 -0.41 3.78
C LEU A 58 0.60 -0.12 5.28
N GLN A 59 -0.40 -0.60 6.03
CA GLN A 59 -0.40 -0.47 7.49
C GLN A 59 0.84 -1.11 8.14
N VAL A 60 1.24 -2.29 7.65
CA VAL A 60 2.41 -3.01 8.16
C VAL A 60 3.70 -2.26 7.84
N GLU A 61 3.87 -1.80 6.60
CA GLU A 61 5.08 -1.09 6.18
C GLU A 61 5.19 0.31 6.81
N LEU A 62 4.08 1.02 7.00
CA LEU A 62 4.06 2.28 7.74
C LEU A 62 4.49 2.08 9.20
N MET A 63 4.00 1.03 9.87
CA MET A 63 4.45 0.71 11.23
C MET A 63 5.94 0.37 11.30
N LYS A 64 6.48 -0.34 10.30
CA LYS A 64 7.93 -0.62 10.22
C LYS A 64 8.73 0.66 10.01
N LYS A 65 8.35 1.49 9.03
CA LYS A 65 9.01 2.78 8.76
C LYS A 65 8.99 3.70 9.99
N MET A 66 7.87 3.77 10.72
CA MET A 66 7.79 4.52 11.98
C MET A 66 8.69 3.95 13.08
N LYS A 67 8.84 2.63 13.19
CA LYS A 67 9.79 2.01 14.12
C LYS A 67 11.24 2.33 13.75
N GLU A 68 11.59 2.24 12.47
CA GLU A 68 12.93 2.56 11.95
C GLU A 68 13.31 4.03 12.16
N MET A 69 12.33 4.94 12.08
CA MET A 69 12.52 6.37 12.38
C MET A 69 12.66 6.67 13.89
N GLY A 70 12.84 5.64 14.74
CA GLY A 70 13.01 5.81 16.18
C GLY A 70 11.70 5.86 16.95
N GLY A 71 10.67 5.11 16.52
CA GLY A 71 9.34 5.11 17.14
C GLY A 71 9.34 4.87 18.66
N LEU A 72 10.32 4.15 19.21
CA LEU A 72 10.50 4.01 20.67
C LEU A 72 10.95 5.30 21.37
N ASP A 73 11.76 6.12 20.72
CA ASP A 73 12.21 7.42 21.24
C ASP A 73 11.16 8.52 21.00
N MET A 74 10.42 8.45 19.90
CA MET A 74 9.32 9.39 19.63
C MET A 74 8.13 9.16 20.58
N PHE A 75 7.77 7.91 20.88
CA PHE A 75 6.74 7.57 21.88
C PHE A 75 7.15 7.98 23.30
N LYS A 76 8.41 7.70 23.70
CA LYS A 76 8.94 8.14 25.02
C LYS A 76 8.98 9.66 25.16
N ASN A 77 9.38 10.38 24.12
CA ASN A 77 9.46 11.85 24.16
C ASN A 77 8.08 12.53 24.09
N LEU A 78 7.03 11.80 23.67
CA LEU A 78 5.64 12.25 23.75
C LEU A 78 4.96 11.95 25.10
N GLY A 79 5.69 11.40 26.07
CA GLY A 79 5.22 11.23 27.45
C GLY A 79 4.22 10.09 27.65
N LEU A 80 4.24 9.07 26.79
CA LEU A 80 3.55 7.78 27.01
C LEU A 80 4.51 6.70 27.51
#